data_AF-A0A941QRE9-F1
#
_entry.id   AF-A0A941QRE9-F1
#
_cell.length_a   1.000
_cell.length_b   1.000
_cell.length_c   1.000
_cell.angle_alpha   90.00
_cell.angle_beta   90.00
_cell.angle_gamma   90.00
#
_symmetry.space_group_name_H-M   'P 1'
#
loop_
_entity.id
_entity.type
_entity.pdbx_description
1 polymer ?
#
loop_
_entity_poly.entity_id
_entity_poly.type
_entity_poly.pdbx_seq_one_letter_code
_entity_poly.pdbx_strand_id
1 'polypeptide(L)'
;MGYTPDRVAEITAIYQAGFLDRMGSNAVTALFGQLFQLVVFSGRIAGVMLIGMAAFRSGFLTLGWSSQRYTLSAAITIPLGVLLCGWQASHLIATEFAPSEAWKAMLAQYVGSLILAFGYASAIMLIAQSGWLKPVMNLLACTGRMAFTNYLTQTLIMTFIFVGFPGLGLFGEVDRAGQALIVLAVWALQLVWSPLWLSTYRFGPMEWAWRSLTYGQAQPWRRISQ
;
A
#
# COMPACT_ATOMS: atom_id res chain seq x y z
N MET A 1 12.48 1.28 -25.97
CA MET A 1 11.14 0.85 -26.44
C MET A 1 10.08 1.78 -25.84
N GLY A 2 9.78 2.90 -26.51
CA GLY A 2 8.66 3.77 -26.13
C GLY A 2 7.42 3.41 -26.93
N TYR A 3 6.23 3.57 -26.34
CA TYR A 3 4.98 3.53 -27.11
C TYR A 3 4.99 4.65 -28.17
N THR A 4 4.41 4.38 -29.34
CA THR A 4 4.21 5.42 -30.36
C THR A 4 3.26 6.50 -29.83
N PRO A 5 3.37 7.76 -30.28
CA PRO A 5 2.43 8.82 -29.89
C PRO A 5 0.97 8.41 -30.09
N ASP A 6 0.67 7.73 -31.19
CA ASP A 6 -0.67 7.21 -31.49
C ASP A 6 -1.15 6.21 -30.44
N ARG A 7 -0.26 5.31 -29.99
CA ARG A 7 -0.61 4.33 -28.96
C ARG A 7 -0.81 4.99 -27.59
N VAL A 8 -0.04 6.03 -27.28
CA VAL A 8 -0.24 6.83 -26.06
C VAL A 8 -1.59 7.55 -26.11
N ALA A 9 -1.92 8.18 -27.25
CA ALA A 9 -3.21 8.85 -27.45
C ALA A 9 -4.38 7.86 -27.33
N GLU A 10 -4.26 6.68 -27.94
CA GLU A 10 -5.27 5.62 -27.85
C GLU A 10 -5.48 5.17 -26.39
N ILE A 11 -4.40 4.85 -25.66
CA ILE A 11 -4.51 4.45 -24.24
C ILE A 11 -5.16 5.57 -23.43
N THR A 12 -4.75 6.81 -23.65
CA THR A 12 -5.29 7.99 -22.95
C THR A 12 -6.79 8.12 -23.19
N ALA A 13 -7.21 8.15 -24.46
CA ALA A 13 -8.60 8.23 -24.85
C ALA A 13 -9.44 7.09 -24.23
N ILE A 14 -8.89 5.87 -24.21
CA ILE A 14 -9.56 4.73 -23.59
C ILE A 14 -9.79 4.99 -22.08
N TYR A 15 -8.80 5.46 -21.31
CA TYR A 15 -8.99 5.77 -19.89
C TYR A 15 -9.91 6.98 -19.64
N GLN A 16 -10.01 7.91 -20.59
CA GLN A 16 -10.88 9.09 -20.55
C GLN A 16 -12.32 8.84 -21.01
N ALA A 17 -12.61 7.74 -21.70
CA ALA A 17 -13.94 7.47 -22.28
C ALA A 17 -15.04 7.24 -21.22
N GLY A 18 -14.74 6.54 -20.12
CA GLY A 18 -15.71 6.26 -19.06
C GLY A 18 -15.39 5.01 -18.25
N PHE A 19 -15.83 4.98 -16.99
CA PHE A 19 -15.60 3.83 -16.11
C PHE A 19 -16.45 2.61 -16.51
N LEU A 20 -17.74 2.84 -16.81
CA LEU A 20 -18.70 1.77 -17.11
C LEU A 20 -18.36 1.05 -18.42
N ASP A 21 -17.96 1.80 -19.45
CA ASP A 21 -17.64 1.26 -20.77
C ASP A 21 -16.47 0.27 -20.72
N ARG A 22 -15.58 0.43 -19.75
CA ARG A 22 -14.41 -0.43 -19.56
C ARG A 22 -14.58 -1.52 -18.52
N MET A 23 -15.67 -1.53 -17.77
CA MET A 23 -15.84 -2.45 -16.65
C MET A 23 -15.66 -3.91 -17.09
N GLY A 24 -16.23 -4.30 -18.23
CA GLY A 24 -16.10 -5.66 -18.77
C GLY A 24 -14.65 -6.04 -19.12
N SER A 25 -13.96 -5.20 -19.90
CA SER A 25 -12.56 -5.44 -20.27
C SER A 25 -11.65 -5.45 -19.04
N ASN A 26 -11.84 -4.50 -18.12
CA ASN A 26 -11.08 -4.42 -16.88
C ASN A 26 -11.32 -5.64 -16.00
N ALA A 27 -12.55 -6.14 -15.90
CA ALA A 27 -12.86 -7.33 -15.10
C ALA A 27 -12.15 -8.58 -15.64
N VAL A 28 -12.14 -8.78 -16.96
CA VAL A 28 -11.44 -9.90 -17.59
C VAL A 28 -9.94 -9.79 -17.37
N THR A 29 -9.34 -8.63 -17.66
CA THR A 29 -7.91 -8.39 -17.43
C THR A 29 -7.54 -8.56 -15.96
N ALA A 30 -8.37 -8.06 -15.04
CA ALA A 30 -8.16 -8.21 -13.61
C ALA A 30 -8.25 -9.67 -13.17
N LEU A 31 -9.19 -10.45 -13.69
CA LEU A 31 -9.32 -11.88 -13.38
C LEU A 31 -8.05 -12.65 -13.78
N PHE A 32 -7.61 -12.50 -15.04
CA PHE A 32 -6.39 -13.16 -15.51
C PHE A 32 -5.15 -12.70 -14.75
N GLY A 33 -5.02 -11.39 -14.54
CA GLY A 33 -3.94 -10.81 -13.76
C GLY A 33 -3.91 -11.36 -12.34
N GLN A 34 -5.05 -11.41 -11.65
CA GLN A 34 -5.14 -11.87 -10.28
C GLN A 34 -4.86 -13.37 -10.14
N LEU A 35 -5.35 -14.20 -11.07
CA LEU A 35 -5.05 -15.63 -11.07
C LEU A 35 -3.56 -15.89 -11.28
N PHE A 36 -2.93 -15.17 -12.21
CA PHE A 36 -1.49 -15.26 -12.42
C PHE A 36 -0.71 -14.81 -11.18
N GLN A 37 -1.07 -13.68 -10.60
CA GLN A 37 -0.44 -13.13 -9.38
C GLN A 37 -0.60 -14.07 -8.18
N LEU A 38 -1.76 -14.72 -8.04
CA LEU A 38 -2.00 -15.69 -6.97
C LEU A 38 -1.01 -16.85 -7.08
N VAL A 39 -0.80 -17.39 -8.27
CA VAL A 39 0.15 -18.49 -8.47
C VAL A 39 1.59 -18.03 -8.21
N VAL A 40 1.98 -16.90 -8.76
CA VAL A 40 3.37 -16.42 -8.70
C VAL A 40 3.77 -15.94 -7.29
N PHE A 41 2.86 -15.28 -6.57
CA PHE A 41 3.17 -14.62 -5.30
C PHE A 41 2.63 -15.33 -4.05
N SER A 42 1.76 -16.33 -4.16
CA SER A 42 1.20 -17.05 -3.01
C SER A 42 2.28 -17.55 -2.04
N GLY A 43 3.36 -18.15 -2.55
CA GLY A 43 4.48 -18.62 -1.74
C GLY A 43 5.14 -17.50 -0.93
N ARG A 44 5.35 -16.32 -1.52
CA ARG A 44 5.89 -15.16 -0.80
C ARG A 44 4.89 -14.58 0.18
N ILE A 45 3.61 -14.50 -0.17
CA ILE A 45 2.57 -14.01 0.74
C ILE A 45 2.54 -14.90 1.99
N ALA A 46 2.48 -16.22 1.81
CA ALA A 46 2.53 -17.18 2.91
C ALA A 46 3.82 -17.03 3.73
N GLY A 47 4.98 -16.93 3.08
CA GLY A 47 6.27 -16.73 3.75
C GLY A 47 6.32 -15.45 4.59
N VAL A 48 5.87 -14.32 4.05
CA VAL A 48 5.84 -13.03 4.79
C VAL A 48 4.82 -13.07 5.92
N MET A 49 3.67 -13.74 5.76
CA MET A 49 2.73 -13.97 6.85
C MET A 49 3.35 -14.78 7.99
N LEU A 50 4.11 -15.84 7.68
CA LEU A 50 4.85 -16.64 8.66
C LEU A 50 5.92 -15.82 9.37
N ILE A 51 6.66 -14.98 8.64
CA ILE A 51 7.63 -14.03 9.23
C ILE A 51 6.90 -13.07 10.18
N GLY A 52 5.75 -12.53 9.79
CA GLY A 52 4.94 -11.66 10.63
C GLY A 52 4.46 -12.35 11.91
N MET A 53 4.00 -13.60 11.82
CA MET A 53 3.63 -14.41 12.97
C MET A 53 4.83 -14.69 13.89
N ALA A 54 6.00 -15.02 13.32
CA ALA A 54 7.23 -15.21 14.08
C ALA A 54 7.65 -13.91 14.79
N ALA A 55 7.57 -12.77 14.12
CA ALA A 55 7.84 -11.46 14.68
C ALA A 55 6.85 -11.08 15.80
N PHE A 56 5.58 -11.44 15.65
CA PHE A 56 4.60 -11.25 16.72
C PHE A 56 4.95 -12.11 17.95
N ARG A 57 5.19 -13.41 17.74
CA ARG A 57 5.51 -14.35 18.84
C ARG A 57 6.85 -14.07 19.52
N SER A 58 7.82 -13.49 18.82
CA SER A 58 9.11 -13.12 19.39
C SER A 58 9.05 -11.86 20.25
N GLY A 59 7.91 -11.17 20.29
CA GLY A 59 7.75 -9.90 20.96
C GLY A 59 8.14 -8.67 20.13
N PHE A 60 8.60 -8.86 18.89
CA PHE A 60 9.01 -7.75 18.02
C PHE A 60 7.84 -6.80 17.72
N LEU A 61 6.67 -7.32 17.37
CA LEU A 61 5.48 -6.49 17.07
C LEU A 61 4.69 -6.04 18.31
N THR A 62 5.07 -6.50 19.50
CA THR A 62 4.39 -6.18 20.77
C THR A 62 5.23 -5.29 21.70
N LEU A 63 6.28 -4.65 21.17
CA LEU A 63 7.23 -3.81 21.94
C LEU A 63 8.00 -4.57 23.03
N GLY A 64 8.11 -5.90 22.90
CA GLY A 64 8.82 -6.76 23.85
C GLY A 64 10.34 -6.82 23.65
N TRP A 65 10.88 -6.34 22.53
CA TRP A 65 12.33 -6.23 22.34
C TRP A 65 12.87 -4.97 23.03
N SER A 66 14.14 -5.03 23.46
CA SER A 66 14.82 -3.85 23.99
C SER A 66 15.12 -2.85 22.87
N SER A 67 15.22 -1.56 23.22
CA SER A 67 15.54 -0.50 22.27
C SER A 67 16.86 -0.78 21.53
N GLN A 68 17.87 -1.32 22.22
CA GLN A 68 19.13 -1.71 21.58
C GLN A 68 18.94 -2.74 20.46
N ARG A 69 18.07 -3.74 20.66
CA ARG A 69 17.81 -4.78 19.64
C ARG A 69 17.12 -4.20 18.41
N TYR A 70 16.12 -3.33 18.60
CA TYR A 70 15.51 -2.65 17.47
C TYR A 70 16.50 -1.72 16.76
N THR A 71 17.34 -0.97 17.50
CA THR A 71 18.35 -0.08 16.92
C THR A 71 19.37 -0.86 16.11
N LEU A 72 19.90 -1.96 16.65
CA LEU A 72 20.84 -2.82 15.93
C LEU A 72 20.19 -3.43 14.67
N SER A 73 18.94 -3.89 14.78
CA SER A 73 18.20 -4.44 13.66
C SER A 73 18.02 -3.41 12.55
N ALA A 74 17.56 -2.19 12.89
CA ALA A 74 17.39 -1.09 11.94
C ALA A 74 18.73 -0.67 11.32
N ALA A 75 19.77 -0.51 12.14
CA ALA A 75 21.10 -0.07 11.71
C ALA A 75 21.80 -1.06 10.77
N ILE A 76 21.49 -2.37 10.86
CA ILE A 76 22.02 -3.38 9.94
C ILE A 76 21.16 -3.50 8.70
N THR A 77 19.84 -3.65 8.88
CA THR A 77 18.95 -4.04 7.77
C THR A 77 18.56 -2.87 6.88
N ILE A 78 18.49 -1.63 7.38
CA ILE A 78 18.23 -0.48 6.51
C ILE A 78 19.38 -0.29 5.51
N PRO A 79 20.67 -0.17 5.92
CA PRO A 79 21.75 -0.02 4.95
C PRO A 79 21.85 -1.21 4.00
N LEU A 80 21.74 -2.45 4.51
CA LEU A 80 21.81 -3.63 3.67
C LEU A 80 20.66 -3.66 2.63
N GLY A 81 19.45 -3.34 3.05
CA GLY A 81 18.29 -3.25 2.16
C GLY A 81 18.44 -2.14 1.12
N VAL A 82 18.90 -0.95 1.54
CA VAL A 82 19.17 0.18 0.64
C VAL A 82 20.28 -0.15 -0.35
N LEU A 83 21.34 -0.85 0.06
CA LEU A 83 22.40 -1.27 -0.85
C LEU A 83 21.88 -2.23 -1.93
N LEU A 84 21.07 -3.22 -1.55
CA LEU A 84 20.50 -4.19 -2.50
C LEU A 84 19.48 -3.55 -3.46
N CYS A 85 18.55 -2.75 -2.93
CA CYS A 85 17.55 -2.04 -3.74
C CYS A 85 18.20 -0.93 -4.59
N GLY A 86 19.22 -0.26 -4.06
CA GLY A 86 19.99 0.77 -4.78
C GLY A 86 20.86 0.17 -5.88
N TRP A 87 21.44 -1.00 -5.66
CA TRP A 87 22.10 -1.78 -6.70
C TRP A 87 21.11 -2.17 -7.80
N GLN A 88 19.94 -2.69 -7.44
CA GLN A 88 18.89 -3.03 -8.41
C GLN A 88 18.54 -1.82 -9.29
N ALA A 89 18.24 -0.67 -8.68
CA ALA A 89 17.87 0.54 -9.41
C ALA A 89 19.01 0.99 -10.34
N SER A 90 20.24 1.04 -9.83
CA SER A 90 21.42 1.40 -10.61
C SER A 90 21.67 0.43 -11.77
N HIS A 91 21.49 -0.88 -11.54
CA HIS A 91 21.65 -1.93 -12.55
C HIS A 91 20.63 -1.80 -13.67
N LEU A 92 19.35 -1.58 -13.34
CA LEU A 92 18.30 -1.38 -14.33
C LEU A 92 18.54 -0.12 -15.18
N ILE A 93 18.99 0.97 -14.57
CA ILE A 93 19.33 2.20 -15.29
C ILE A 93 20.53 1.98 -16.20
N ALA A 94 21.61 1.38 -15.68
CA ALA A 94 22.84 1.13 -16.44
C ALA A 94 22.65 0.15 -17.60
N THR A 95 21.64 -0.72 -17.53
CA THR A 95 21.30 -1.70 -18.57
C THR A 95 20.12 -1.25 -19.43
N GLU A 96 19.71 0.02 -19.34
CA GLU A 96 18.59 0.60 -20.09
C GLU A 96 17.29 -0.22 -19.99
N PHE A 97 17.05 -0.84 -18.83
CA PHE A 97 15.91 -1.70 -18.56
C PHE A 97 15.83 -2.92 -19.50
N ALA A 98 16.97 -3.44 -19.94
CA ALA A 98 17.04 -4.63 -20.78
C ALA A 98 16.24 -5.81 -20.18
N PRO A 99 15.30 -6.42 -20.91
CA PRO A 99 14.47 -7.51 -20.38
C PRO A 99 15.27 -8.73 -19.89
N SER A 100 16.43 -8.99 -20.48
CA SER A 100 17.34 -10.08 -20.06
C SER A 100 17.91 -9.89 -18.65
N GLU A 101 17.98 -8.65 -18.17
CA GLU A 101 18.51 -8.30 -16.86
C GLU A 101 17.42 -8.21 -15.78
N ALA A 102 16.14 -8.23 -16.19
CA ALA A 102 14.99 -8.07 -15.31
C ALA A 102 14.96 -9.11 -14.19
N TRP A 103 15.39 -10.35 -14.43
CA TRP A 103 15.37 -11.40 -13.41
C TRP A 103 16.38 -11.16 -12.28
N LYS A 104 17.60 -10.67 -12.60
CA LYS A 104 18.63 -10.34 -11.59
C LYS A 104 18.18 -9.17 -10.73
N ALA A 105 17.66 -8.13 -11.37
CA ALA A 105 17.08 -6.99 -10.69
C ALA A 105 15.89 -7.43 -9.82
N MET A 106 14.99 -8.26 -10.35
CA MET A 106 13.84 -8.78 -9.60
C MET A 106 14.30 -9.53 -8.36
N LEU A 107 15.30 -10.41 -8.45
CA LEU A 107 15.81 -11.18 -7.32
C LEU A 107 16.41 -10.27 -6.23
N ALA A 108 17.24 -9.30 -6.62
CA ALA A 108 17.82 -8.34 -5.67
C ALA A 108 16.75 -7.53 -4.95
N GLN A 109 15.72 -7.08 -5.68
CA GLN A 109 14.57 -6.41 -5.08
C GLN A 109 13.76 -7.35 -4.19
N TYR A 110 13.62 -8.61 -4.60
CA TYR A 110 12.82 -9.59 -3.88
C TYR A 110 13.32 -9.78 -2.45
N VAL A 111 14.65 -9.86 -2.29
CA VAL A 111 15.33 -10.04 -1.00
C VAL A 111 15.55 -8.70 -0.30
N GLY A 112 16.06 -7.70 -1.03
CA GLY A 112 16.38 -6.37 -0.49
C GLY A 112 15.17 -5.69 0.14
N SER A 113 13.99 -5.79 -0.50
CA SER A 113 12.74 -5.22 0.02
C SER A 113 12.31 -5.83 1.35
N LEU A 114 12.51 -7.13 1.57
CA LEU A 114 12.16 -7.79 2.83
C LEU A 114 13.09 -7.36 3.97
N ILE A 115 14.39 -7.28 3.69
CA ILE A 115 15.40 -6.79 4.63
C ILE A 115 15.08 -5.34 5.00
N LEU A 116 14.85 -4.49 3.98
CA LEU A 116 14.53 -3.08 4.18
C LEU A 116 13.22 -2.90 4.96
N ALA A 117 12.19 -3.68 4.66
CA ALA A 117 10.92 -3.66 5.37
C ALA A 117 11.08 -4.04 6.85
N PHE A 118 11.93 -5.02 7.17
CA PHE A 118 12.24 -5.36 8.57
C PHE A 118 12.98 -4.21 9.28
N GLY A 119 13.87 -3.52 8.57
CA GLY A 119 14.54 -2.31 9.06
C GLY A 119 13.57 -1.17 9.36
N TYR A 120 12.65 -0.88 8.42
CA TYR A 120 11.59 0.10 8.63
C TYR A 120 10.66 -0.27 9.78
N ALA A 121 10.25 -1.54 9.88
CA ALA A 121 9.46 -2.02 11.01
C ALA A 121 10.22 -1.80 12.33
N SER A 122 11.52 -2.12 12.40
CA SER A 122 12.34 -1.92 13.59
C SER A 122 12.43 -0.44 13.99
N ALA A 123 12.60 0.46 13.02
CA ALA A 123 12.61 1.91 13.25
C ALA A 123 11.25 2.43 13.75
N ILE A 124 10.13 1.96 13.17
CA ILE A 124 8.79 2.31 13.62
C ILE A 124 8.56 1.81 15.06
N MET A 125 8.99 0.59 15.39
CA MET A 125 8.88 0.07 16.76
C MET A 125 9.69 0.90 17.77
N LEU A 126 10.88 1.39 17.41
CA LEU A 126 11.66 2.33 18.24
C LEU A 126 10.93 3.64 18.48
N ILE A 127 10.36 4.21 17.43
CA ILE A 127 9.59 5.46 17.52
C ILE A 127 8.37 5.25 18.42
N ALA A 128 7.68 4.12 18.27
CA ALA A 128 6.56 3.76 19.12
C ALA A 128 6.98 3.56 20.59
N GLN A 129 8.14 2.92 20.82
CA GLN A 129 8.68 2.68 22.16
C GLN A 129 9.12 3.97 22.87
N SER A 130 9.67 4.94 22.13
CA SER A 130 10.12 6.22 22.70
C SER A 130 8.96 7.15 23.07
N GLY A 131 7.79 6.97 22.45
CA GLY A 131 6.61 7.80 22.68
C GLY A 131 6.70 9.23 22.13
N TRP A 132 7.83 9.63 21.52
CA TRP A 132 8.06 11.01 21.05
C TRP A 132 7.04 11.45 20.00
N LEU A 133 6.62 10.55 19.11
CA LEU A 133 5.66 10.82 18.04
C LEU A 133 4.27 10.25 18.34
N LYS A 134 3.88 10.14 19.61
CA LYS A 134 2.59 9.55 20.02
C LYS A 134 1.37 10.17 19.33
N PRO A 135 1.24 11.50 19.15
CA PRO A 135 0.11 12.07 18.42
C PRO A 135 0.04 11.59 16.97
N VAL A 136 1.17 11.57 16.26
CA VAL A 136 1.26 11.11 14.87
C VAL A 136 0.96 9.60 14.78
N MET A 137 1.53 8.80 15.68
CA MET A 137 1.26 7.37 15.76
C MET A 137 -0.23 7.08 16.03
N ASN A 138 -0.90 7.90 16.82
CA ASN A 138 -2.34 7.77 17.06
C ASN A 138 -3.16 8.06 15.79
N LEU A 139 -2.78 9.06 14.98
CA LEU A 139 -3.43 9.34 13.68
C LEU A 139 -3.25 8.16 12.72
N LEU A 140 -2.04 7.63 12.62
CA LEU A 140 -1.73 6.46 11.80
C LEU A 140 -2.49 5.22 12.30
N ALA A 141 -2.58 5.02 13.62
CA ALA A 141 -3.34 3.92 14.20
C ALA A 141 -4.84 4.03 13.90
N CYS A 142 -5.42 5.24 13.95
CA CYS A 142 -6.82 5.46 13.55
C CYS A 142 -7.04 5.12 12.07
N THR A 143 -6.13 5.58 11.20
CA THR A 143 -6.17 5.32 9.75
C THR A 143 -6.02 3.83 9.46
N GLY A 144 -5.13 3.12 10.17
CA GLY A 144 -4.93 1.68 10.05
C GLY A 144 -6.13 0.85 10.54
N ARG A 145 -6.88 1.32 11.54
CA ARG A 145 -8.16 0.68 11.94
C ARG A 145 -9.27 0.84 10.89
N MET A 146 -9.11 1.76 9.94
CA MET A 146 -10.00 1.99 8.81
C MET A 146 -9.34 1.63 7.47
N ALA A 147 -8.36 0.71 7.46
CA ALA A 147 -7.58 0.41 6.27
C ALA A 147 -8.42 -0.02 5.05
N PHE A 148 -9.49 -0.80 5.24
CA PHE A 148 -10.34 -1.27 4.15
C PHE A 148 -11.24 -0.14 3.61
N THR A 149 -11.85 0.65 4.52
CA THR A 149 -12.59 1.85 4.13
C THR A 149 -11.69 2.85 3.40
N ASN A 150 -10.50 3.12 3.93
CA ASN A 150 -9.54 4.06 3.34
C ASN A 150 -9.05 3.56 1.98
N TYR A 151 -8.80 2.26 1.83
CA TYR A 151 -8.44 1.69 0.52
C TYR A 151 -9.54 1.88 -0.53
N LEU A 152 -10.79 1.57 -0.18
CA LEU A 152 -11.91 1.69 -1.13
C LEU A 152 -12.21 3.15 -1.46
N THR A 153 -12.21 4.04 -0.47
CA THR A 153 -12.41 5.46 -0.71
C THR A 153 -11.28 6.09 -1.52
N GLN A 154 -10.01 5.73 -1.25
CA GLN A 154 -8.89 6.15 -2.09
C GLN A 154 -9.08 5.65 -3.53
N THR A 155 -9.48 4.39 -3.71
CA THR A 155 -9.77 3.85 -5.04
C THR A 155 -10.86 4.64 -5.74
N LEU A 156 -11.99 4.91 -5.08
CA LEU A 156 -13.10 5.70 -5.63
C LEU A 156 -12.65 7.12 -6.00
N ILE A 157 -11.88 7.79 -5.13
CA ILE A 157 -11.35 9.14 -5.38
C ILE A 157 -10.42 9.12 -6.61
N MET A 158 -9.46 8.19 -6.66
CA MET A 158 -8.52 8.13 -7.78
C MET A 158 -9.21 7.74 -9.09
N THR A 159 -10.16 6.80 -9.05
CA THR A 159 -10.99 6.47 -10.21
C THR A 159 -11.78 7.69 -10.66
N PHE A 160 -12.40 8.43 -9.74
CA PHE A 160 -13.14 9.64 -10.07
C PHE A 160 -12.23 10.74 -10.66
N ILE A 161 -10.99 10.91 -10.17
CA ILE A 161 -10.08 11.94 -10.69
C ILE A 161 -9.56 11.56 -12.09
N PHE A 162 -9.12 10.32 -12.29
CA PHE A 162 -8.37 9.95 -13.49
C PHE A 162 -9.21 9.29 -14.58
N VAL A 163 -10.27 8.56 -14.24
CA VAL A 163 -11.12 7.89 -15.23
C VAL A 163 -12.19 8.87 -15.71
N GLY A 164 -12.59 8.75 -16.98
CA GLY A 164 -13.71 9.49 -17.56
C GLY A 164 -15.05 9.26 -16.85
N PHE A 165 -16.15 9.70 -17.48
CA PHE A 165 -17.48 9.75 -16.87
C PHE A 165 -17.82 8.50 -16.02
N PRO A 166 -18.27 8.68 -14.76
CA PRO A 166 -18.64 9.94 -14.11
C PRO A 166 -17.48 10.78 -13.54
N GLY A 167 -16.22 10.36 -13.74
CA GLY A 167 -15.04 11.07 -13.27
C GLY A 167 -14.59 12.24 -14.16
N LEU A 168 -13.48 12.87 -13.77
CA LEU A 168 -12.90 14.06 -14.40
C LEU A 168 -12.05 13.72 -15.63
N GLY A 169 -11.65 12.46 -15.83
CA GLY A 169 -10.89 12.05 -17.01
C GLY A 169 -9.45 12.57 -17.07
N LEU A 170 -8.79 12.86 -15.94
CA LEU A 170 -7.43 13.44 -15.95
C LEU A 170 -6.30 12.45 -16.27
N PHE A 171 -6.62 11.24 -16.75
CA PHE A 171 -5.60 10.26 -17.13
C PHE A 171 -4.71 10.83 -18.23
N GLY A 172 -3.39 10.78 -18.04
CA GLY A 172 -2.42 11.31 -19.00
C GLY A 172 -2.23 12.84 -18.98
N GLU A 173 -3.05 13.58 -18.23
CA GLU A 173 -3.01 15.06 -18.19
C GLU A 173 -2.22 15.61 -17.01
N VAL A 174 -2.09 14.84 -15.93
CA VAL A 174 -1.35 15.24 -14.72
C VAL A 174 0.06 14.67 -14.76
N ASP A 175 1.04 15.54 -14.62
CA ASP A 175 2.45 15.17 -14.52
C ASP A 175 2.76 14.41 -13.21
N ARG A 176 4.00 13.93 -13.07
CA ARG A 176 4.39 13.10 -11.91
C ARG A 176 4.36 13.87 -10.59
N ALA A 177 4.72 15.16 -10.60
CA ALA A 177 4.67 15.99 -9.41
C ALA A 177 3.22 16.24 -8.98
N GLY A 178 2.33 16.58 -9.92
CA GLY A 178 0.90 16.74 -9.66
C GLY A 178 0.25 15.46 -9.14
N GLN A 179 0.60 14.30 -9.68
CA GLN A 179 0.14 13.00 -9.17
C GLN A 179 0.56 12.77 -7.71
N ALA A 180 1.81 13.09 -7.37
CA ALA A 180 2.30 12.98 -5.99
C ALA A 180 1.54 13.92 -5.04
N LEU A 181 1.26 15.15 -5.46
CA LEU A 181 0.47 16.10 -4.68
C LEU A 181 -0.97 15.61 -4.44
N ILE A 182 -1.61 15.03 -5.45
CA ILE A 182 -2.96 14.44 -5.32
C ILE A 182 -2.94 13.31 -4.29
N VAL A 183 -1.95 12.41 -4.34
CA VAL A 183 -1.80 11.32 -3.35
C VAL A 183 -1.61 11.87 -1.94
N LEU A 184 -0.73 12.86 -1.75
CA LEU A 184 -0.50 13.49 -0.46
C LEU A 184 -1.77 14.17 0.08
N ALA A 185 -2.55 14.83 -0.79
CA ALA A 185 -3.81 15.45 -0.41
C ALA A 185 -4.83 14.41 0.06
N VAL A 186 -4.97 13.30 -0.66
CA VAL A 186 -5.88 12.21 -0.26
C VAL A 186 -5.43 11.56 1.06
N TRP A 187 -4.13 11.35 1.25
CA TRP A 187 -3.59 10.86 2.51
C TRP A 187 -3.84 11.83 3.67
N ALA A 188 -3.64 13.13 3.46
CA ALA A 188 -3.92 14.14 4.46
C ALA A 188 -5.41 14.13 4.86
N LEU A 189 -6.32 14.06 3.88
CA LEU A 189 -7.75 13.90 4.15
C LEU A 189 -8.02 12.62 4.97
N GLN A 190 -7.36 11.52 4.64
CA GLN A 190 -7.53 10.25 5.35
C GLN A 190 -6.98 10.25 6.78
N LEU A 191 -5.90 10.97 7.03
CA LEU A 191 -5.34 11.14 8.36
C LEU A 191 -6.25 12.00 9.25
N VAL A 192 -7.02 12.93 8.67
CA VAL A 192 -7.97 13.79 9.38
C VAL A 192 -9.30 13.09 9.62
N TRP A 193 -9.90 12.49 8.59
CA TRP A 193 -11.27 11.96 8.71
C TRP A 193 -11.36 10.67 9.54
N SER A 194 -10.27 9.90 9.64
CA SER A 194 -10.26 8.58 10.28
C SER A 194 -10.43 8.71 11.79
N PRO A 195 -9.66 9.57 12.49
CA PRO A 195 -9.91 9.83 13.90
C PRO A 195 -11.26 10.52 14.13
N LEU A 196 -11.70 11.43 13.26
CA LEU A 196 -13.02 12.08 13.38
C LEU A 196 -14.15 11.05 13.30
N TRP A 197 -14.11 10.15 12.32
CA TRP A 197 -15.06 9.06 12.17
C TRP A 197 -15.04 8.13 13.38
N LEU A 198 -13.85 7.67 13.77
CA LEU A 198 -13.68 6.77 14.90
C LEU A 198 -13.95 7.42 16.27
N SER A 199 -14.07 8.74 16.36
CA SER A 199 -14.54 9.39 17.59
C SER A 199 -16.00 9.02 17.88
N THR A 200 -16.79 8.76 16.85
CA THR A 200 -18.22 8.46 16.94
C THR A 200 -18.51 6.97 16.73
N TYR A 201 -17.78 6.32 15.82
CA TYR A 201 -18.02 4.94 15.40
C TYR A 201 -16.91 3.98 15.85
N ARG A 202 -17.25 2.68 15.97
CA ARG A 202 -16.29 1.64 16.38
C ARG A 202 -15.38 1.18 15.25
N PHE A 203 -15.90 1.16 14.04
CA PHE A 203 -15.24 0.67 12.83
C PHE A 203 -15.46 1.66 11.68
N GLY A 204 -14.62 1.58 10.65
CA GLY A 204 -14.99 2.17 9.37
C GLY A 204 -16.18 1.42 8.75
N PRO A 205 -16.92 2.05 7.82
CA PRO A 205 -18.10 1.45 7.21
C PRO A 205 -17.85 0.08 6.60
N MET A 206 -16.75 -0.06 5.87
CA MET A 206 -16.43 -1.27 5.12
C MET A 206 -15.90 -2.36 6.05
N GLU A 207 -15.17 -1.99 7.11
CA GLU A 207 -14.76 -2.91 8.16
C GLU A 207 -15.97 -3.48 8.91
N TRP A 208 -16.96 -2.66 9.22
CA TRP A 208 -18.18 -3.13 9.85
C TRP A 208 -18.98 -4.04 8.94
N ALA A 209 -19.15 -3.66 7.66
CA ALA A 209 -19.88 -4.48 6.69
C ALA A 209 -19.21 -5.85 6.57
N TRP A 210 -17.90 -5.86 6.38
CA TRP A 210 -17.11 -7.08 6.29
C TRP A 210 -17.25 -7.96 7.53
N ARG A 211 -17.10 -7.40 8.74
CA ARG A 211 -17.25 -8.15 10.00
C ARG A 211 -18.66 -8.68 10.19
N SER A 212 -19.67 -7.87 9.89
CA SER A 212 -21.07 -8.27 10.06
C SER A 212 -21.44 -9.41 9.10
N LEU A 213 -20.95 -9.37 7.86
CA LEU A 213 -21.08 -10.47 6.91
C LEU A 213 -20.32 -11.72 7.37
N THR A 214 -19.06 -11.57 7.81
CA THR A 214 -18.21 -12.71 8.24
C THR A 214 -18.82 -13.48 9.41
N TYR A 215 -19.40 -12.77 10.39
CA TYR A 215 -20.00 -13.39 11.57
C TYR A 215 -21.51 -13.65 11.43
N GLY A 216 -22.13 -13.26 10.30
CA GLY A 216 -23.58 -13.39 10.08
C GLY A 216 -24.46 -12.56 11.04
N GLN A 217 -23.89 -11.57 11.73
CA GLN A 217 -24.59 -10.75 12.71
C GLN A 217 -24.14 -9.28 12.63
N ALA A 218 -25.11 -8.36 12.68
CA ALA A 218 -24.81 -6.92 12.65
C ALA A 218 -24.01 -6.52 13.90
N GLN A 219 -22.77 -6.06 13.69
CA GLN A 219 -21.92 -5.62 14.80
C GLN A 219 -22.41 -4.27 15.36
N PRO A 220 -22.16 -3.95 16.65
CA PRO A 220 -22.49 -2.63 17.19
C PRO A 220 -21.73 -1.53 16.44
N TRP A 221 -22.47 -0.60 15.83
CA TRP A 221 -21.92 0.43 14.94
C TRP A 221 -21.31 1.62 15.68
N ARG A 222 -22.06 2.19 16.63
CA ARG A 222 -21.64 3.36 17.42
C ARG A 222 -20.82 2.94 18.64
N ARG A 223 -19.90 3.82 19.07
CA ARG A 223 -19.32 3.67 20.40
C ARG A 223 -20.40 3.92 21.43
N ILE A 224 -20.65 2.94 22.30
CA ILE A 224 -21.39 3.17 23.54
C ILE A 224 -20.49 4.09 24.36
N SER A 225 -20.94 5.32 24.64
CA SER A 225 -20.26 6.21 25.57
C SER A 225 -20.16 5.49 26.92
N GLN A 226 -18.93 5.21 27.36
CA GLN A 226 -18.65 4.95 28.77
C GLN A 226 -18.39 6.29 29.46
#